data_AF-U6ZTI0-F1
#
_entry.id   AF-U6ZTI0-F1
#
_cell.length_a   1.000
_cell.length_b   1.000
_cell.length_c   1.000
_cell.angle_alpha   90.00
_cell.angle_beta   90.00
_cell.angle_gamma   90.00
#
_symmetry.space_group_name_H-M   'P 1'
#
loop_
_entity.id
_entity.type
_entity.pdbx_description
1 polymer ?
#
loop_
_entity_poly.entity_id
_entity_poly.type
_entity_poly.pdbx_seq_one_letter_code
_entity_poly.pdbx_strand_id
1 'polypeptide(L)'
;MSDNRAATAKLTRVDKAAILLLSLGSTDAAQVLRHMGPKEVQRVGVAMAQMGNVHREQVEQVMSEFVDIVGDQTSLGVGSDDYVRKMLTQALGEDKANGLIDRILLGGNTSGLDSLKWMEPRAVADVIRYEHPQIQAIVVAYLDPDQAGEVLGNFDHKARLDIILRVSSLNTVQPAALKELNQILEKQFSGNSNASRTTLGGIKRAADIMNFLDSSIEGQLMDSIREVDEDLSGQIEDLMFVFNNLADVDDRGIQALLREVSSDVLVLALKGSDEGVKEKIFKNMSKRAAELLRDDLEAKGPVRVSDVETAQKEILTIARRMAEAGEIVLGGKGGEEMI
;
A
#
# COMPACT_ATOMS: atom_id res chain seq x y z
N MET A 1 40.35 2.25 47.47
CA MET A 1 39.24 2.56 48.39
C MET A 1 38.54 3.78 47.80
N SER A 2 37.50 3.55 47.00
CA SER A 2 36.07 3.72 47.36
C SER A 2 35.63 5.03 46.71
N ASP A 3 34.63 5.16 45.85
CA ASP A 3 33.48 4.36 45.49
C ASP A 3 33.21 4.58 44.00
N ASN A 4 33.12 3.52 43.20
CA ASN A 4 32.31 3.54 41.98
C ASN A 4 31.49 2.25 41.92
N ARG A 5 30.80 1.94 43.02
CA ARG A 5 29.58 1.15 42.96
C ARG A 5 28.54 2.04 42.31
N ALA A 6 28.60 2.12 40.97
CA ALA A 6 27.47 2.57 40.19
C ALA A 6 26.27 1.75 40.67
N ALA A 7 25.32 2.46 41.26
CA ALA A 7 24.09 1.90 41.79
C ALA A 7 23.54 0.86 40.81
N THR A 8 23.29 -0.36 41.30
CA THR A 8 22.55 -1.39 40.59
C THR A 8 21.21 -0.81 40.20
N ALA A 9 21.14 -0.22 39.01
CA ALA A 9 19.91 0.26 38.42
C ALA A 9 18.93 -0.90 38.46
N LYS A 10 17.79 -0.68 39.11
CA LYS A 10 16.79 -1.71 39.38
C LYS A 10 16.26 -2.19 38.03
N LEU A 11 16.79 -3.31 37.53
CA LEU A 11 16.47 -3.85 36.21
C LEU A 11 14.96 -4.08 36.12
N THR A 12 14.32 -3.47 35.13
CA THR A 12 12.91 -3.73 34.85
C THR A 12 12.74 -5.12 34.24
N ARG A 13 11.51 -5.66 34.23
CA ARG A 13 11.26 -6.98 33.61
C ARG A 13 11.60 -7.00 32.11
N VAL A 14 11.40 -5.88 31.42
CA VAL A 14 11.75 -5.72 30.00
C VAL A 14 13.27 -5.72 29.84
N ASP A 15 14.00 -5.08 30.76
CA ASP A 15 15.46 -5.11 30.75
C ASP A 15 16.01 -6.52 31.00
N LYS A 16 15.43 -7.26 31.94
CA LYS A 16 15.81 -8.66 32.19
C LYS A 16 15.55 -9.54 30.96
N ALA A 17 14.42 -9.36 30.28
CA ALA A 17 14.12 -10.08 29.04
C ALA A 17 15.11 -9.74 27.92
N ALA A 18 15.48 -8.46 27.77
CA ALA A 18 16.50 -8.02 26.81
C ALA A 18 17.88 -8.63 27.10
N ILE A 19 18.32 -8.64 28.37
CA ILE A 19 19.59 -9.26 28.79
C ILE A 19 19.58 -10.77 28.51
N LEU A 20 18.47 -11.45 28.80
CA LEU A 20 18.32 -12.87 28.52
C LEU A 20 18.44 -13.16 27.01
N LEU A 21 17.70 -12.45 26.17
CA LEU A 21 17.76 -12.64 24.72
C LEU A 21 19.15 -12.32 24.14
N LEU A 22 19.83 -11.27 24.64
CA LEU A 22 21.21 -10.96 24.23
C LEU A 22 22.19 -12.07 24.64
N SER A 23 21.95 -12.75 25.77
CA SER A 23 22.80 -13.85 26.25
C SER A 23 22.65 -15.17 25.49
N LEU A 24 21.46 -15.42 24.92
CA LEU A 24 21.14 -16.61 24.13
C LEU A 24 21.74 -16.58 22.72
N GLY A 25 22.16 -15.41 22.25
CA GLY A 25 22.66 -15.21 20.89
C GLY A 25 21.54 -15.13 19.85
N SER A 26 21.90 -14.70 18.64
CA SER A 26 20.92 -14.29 17.61
C SER A 26 19.98 -15.41 17.17
N THR A 27 20.45 -16.66 17.11
CA THR A 27 19.69 -17.79 16.58
C THR A 27 18.59 -18.22 17.56
N ASP A 28 18.93 -18.36 18.83
CA ASP A 28 18.00 -18.84 19.85
C ASP A 28 17.06 -17.72 20.30
N ALA A 29 17.54 -16.48 20.38
CA ALA A 29 16.69 -15.32 20.61
C ALA A 29 15.63 -15.15 19.51
N ALA A 30 15.97 -15.40 18.25
CA ALA A 30 15.01 -15.35 17.15
C ALA A 30 13.89 -16.38 17.30
N GLN A 31 14.16 -17.56 17.86
CA GLN A 31 13.10 -18.54 18.13
C GLN A 31 12.15 -18.07 19.22
N VAL A 32 12.68 -17.45 20.28
CA VAL A 32 11.85 -16.88 21.35
C VAL A 32 11.01 -15.72 20.82
N LEU A 33 11.60 -14.81 20.03
CA LEU A 33 10.91 -13.64 19.46
C LEU A 33 9.76 -14.03 18.53
N ARG A 34 9.80 -15.20 17.87
CA ARG A 34 8.69 -15.70 17.03
C ARG A 34 7.42 -16.00 17.81
N HIS A 35 7.53 -16.25 19.11
CA HIS A 35 6.39 -16.53 19.99
C HIS A 35 5.85 -15.27 20.68
N MET A 36 6.43 -14.09 20.43
CA MET A 36 6.05 -12.82 21.05
C MET A 36 5.25 -11.96 20.08
N GLY A 37 4.36 -11.10 20.58
CA GLY A 37 3.62 -10.16 19.75
C GLY A 37 4.48 -8.98 19.25
N PRO A 38 4.07 -8.25 18.19
CA PRO A 38 4.85 -7.17 17.60
C PRO A 38 5.22 -6.06 18.57
N LYS A 39 4.29 -5.67 19.45
CA LYS A 39 4.54 -4.67 20.50
C LYS A 39 5.54 -5.16 21.54
N GLU A 40 5.51 -6.45 21.88
CA GLU A 40 6.44 -7.05 22.84
C GLU A 40 7.85 -7.12 22.24
N VAL A 41 7.95 -7.57 20.99
CA VAL A 41 9.20 -7.55 20.21
C VAL A 41 9.74 -6.13 20.09
N GLN A 42 8.89 -5.14 19.81
CA GLN A 42 9.30 -3.74 19.73
C GLN A 42 9.82 -3.23 21.09
N ARG A 43 9.10 -3.48 22.19
CA ARG A 43 9.51 -3.05 23.54
C ARG A 43 10.83 -3.68 23.96
N VAL A 44 10.99 -4.99 23.72
CA VAL A 44 12.23 -5.70 24.05
C VAL A 44 13.35 -5.29 23.11
N GLY A 45 13.09 -5.10 21.82
CA GLY A 45 14.06 -4.62 20.84
C GLY A 45 14.58 -3.20 21.14
N VAL A 46 13.70 -2.28 21.57
CA VAL A 46 14.11 -0.94 22.03
C VAL A 46 14.98 -1.04 23.28
N ALA A 47 14.62 -1.90 24.24
CA ALA A 47 15.44 -2.13 25.43
C ALA A 47 16.81 -2.73 25.07
N MET A 48 16.87 -3.71 24.17
CA MET A 48 18.12 -4.29 23.66
C MET A 48 19.01 -3.24 22.97
N ALA A 49 18.42 -2.34 22.19
CA ALA A 49 19.16 -1.29 21.48
C ALA A 49 19.68 -0.18 22.41
N GLN A 50 18.98 0.11 23.50
CA GLN A 50 19.39 1.11 24.51
C GLN A 50 20.41 0.55 25.51
N MET A 51 20.59 -0.77 25.58
CA MET A 51 21.58 -1.42 26.42
C MET A 51 22.97 -1.32 25.81
N GLY A 52 23.77 -0.37 26.31
CA GLY A 52 25.15 -0.17 25.85
C GLY A 52 26.16 -1.15 26.45
N ASN A 53 26.17 -1.32 27.78
CA ASN A 53 27.18 -2.12 28.47
C ASN A 53 26.51 -3.01 29.53
N VAL A 54 26.33 -4.28 29.22
CA VAL A 54 25.76 -5.27 30.15
C VAL A 54 26.91 -5.92 30.92
N HIS A 55 26.92 -5.74 32.25
CA HIS A 55 27.96 -6.33 33.08
C HIS A 55 27.68 -7.81 33.35
N ARG A 56 28.76 -8.60 33.49
CA ARG A 56 28.68 -10.04 33.79
C ARG A 56 27.79 -10.36 35.00
N GLU A 57 27.89 -9.56 36.06
CA GLU A 57 27.07 -9.71 37.27
C GLU A 57 25.57 -9.60 36.99
N GLN A 58 25.17 -8.73 36.04
CA GLN A 58 23.77 -8.56 35.65
C GLN A 58 23.27 -9.76 34.84
N VAL A 59 24.11 -10.32 33.96
CA VAL A 59 23.78 -11.53 33.21
C VAL A 59 23.61 -12.72 34.15
N GLU A 60 24.54 -12.92 35.08
CA GLU A 60 24.48 -14.01 36.07
C GLU A 60 23.23 -13.90 36.95
N GLN A 61 22.87 -12.69 37.38
CA GLN A 61 21.64 -12.45 38.13
C GLN A 61 20.38 -12.80 37.33
N VAL A 62 20.28 -12.34 36.07
CA VAL A 62 19.11 -12.58 35.22
C VAL A 62 18.97 -14.07 34.88
N MET A 63 20.09 -14.76 34.60
CA MET A 63 20.09 -16.18 34.30
C MET A 63 19.67 -17.02 35.51
N SER A 64 20.17 -16.71 36.70
CA SER A 64 19.76 -17.40 37.93
C SER A 64 18.27 -17.25 38.18
N GLU A 65 17.75 -16.02 38.09
CA GLU A 65 16.32 -15.74 38.28
C GLU A 65 15.45 -16.44 37.24
N PHE A 66 15.89 -16.51 35.98
CA PHE A 66 15.18 -17.25 34.94
C PHE A 66 15.16 -18.76 35.22
N VAL A 67 16.29 -19.34 35.61
CA VAL A 67 16.38 -20.78 35.96
C VAL A 67 15.50 -21.11 37.16
N ASP A 68 15.43 -20.24 38.17
CA ASP A 68 14.55 -20.43 39.32
C ASP A 68 13.06 -20.41 38.90
N ILE A 69 12.67 -19.45 38.06
CA ILE A 69 11.29 -19.34 37.52
C ILE A 69 10.90 -20.55 36.67
N VAL A 70 11.82 -21.04 35.83
CA VAL A 70 11.58 -22.21 34.97
C VAL A 70 11.67 -23.51 35.77
N GLY A 71 12.51 -23.58 36.81
CA GLY A 71 12.66 -24.74 37.69
C GLY A 71 11.41 -25.01 38.54
N ASP A 72 10.69 -23.96 38.91
CA ASP A 72 9.38 -24.06 39.59
C ASP A 72 8.25 -24.51 38.64
N GLN A 73 8.47 -24.49 37.32
CA GLN A 73 7.55 -25.03 36.32
C GLN A 73 7.90 -26.51 36.08
N THR A 74 7.04 -27.43 36.55
CA THR A 74 7.25 -28.87 36.35
C THR A 74 7.54 -29.19 34.87
N SER A 75 8.65 -29.90 34.60
CA SER A 75 9.13 -30.26 33.25
C SER A 75 8.17 -31.11 32.41
N LEU A 76 6.99 -31.43 32.95
CA LEU A 76 5.86 -32.04 32.25
C LEU A 76 5.21 -31.10 31.20
N GLY A 77 5.43 -29.78 31.29
CA GLY A 77 4.86 -28.80 30.35
C GLY A 77 5.81 -28.27 29.27
N VAL A 78 7.14 -28.46 29.41
CA VAL A 78 8.13 -27.89 28.50
C VAL A 78 8.66 -29.00 27.58
N GLY A 79 8.22 -29.01 26.32
CA GLY A 79 8.62 -30.00 25.32
C GLY A 79 7.68 -31.21 25.17
N SER A 80 6.49 -31.17 25.80
CA SER A 80 5.42 -32.17 25.60
C SER A 80 5.07 -32.33 24.12
N ASP A 81 5.19 -31.28 23.33
CA ASP A 81 4.73 -31.23 21.95
C ASP A 81 5.54 -32.14 21.04
N ASP A 82 6.87 -32.14 21.16
CA ASP A 82 7.74 -32.99 20.35
C ASP A 82 7.67 -34.46 20.80
N TYR A 83 7.46 -34.68 22.11
CA TYR A 83 7.23 -36.00 22.69
C TYR A 83 5.89 -36.60 22.28
N VAL A 84 4.81 -35.80 22.35
CA VAL A 84 3.45 -36.17 21.91
C VAL A 84 3.43 -36.37 20.39
N ARG A 85 4.12 -35.53 19.61
CA ARG A 85 4.32 -35.71 18.16
C ARG A 85 4.96 -37.07 17.86
N LYS A 86 6.10 -37.40 18.48
CA LYS A 86 6.77 -38.71 18.30
C LYS A 86 5.89 -39.89 18.71
N MET A 87 5.19 -39.78 19.85
CA MET A 87 4.27 -40.82 20.32
C MET A 87 3.09 -41.04 19.36
N LEU A 88 2.43 -39.97 18.90
CA LEU A 88 1.29 -40.07 17.98
C LEU A 88 1.73 -40.60 16.61
N THR A 89 2.89 -40.18 16.11
CA THR A 89 3.47 -40.70 14.86
C THR A 89 3.80 -42.19 14.94
N GLN A 90 4.36 -42.65 16.07
CA GLN A 90 4.61 -44.08 16.28
C GLN A 90 3.34 -44.90 16.44
N ALA A 91 2.29 -44.37 17.08
CA ALA A 91 1.06 -45.10 17.34
C ALA A 91 0.10 -45.18 16.14
N LEU A 92 0.09 -44.15 15.27
CA LEU A 92 -0.95 -43.98 14.24
C LEU A 92 -0.40 -43.93 12.81
N GLY A 93 0.92 -43.83 12.64
CA GLY A 93 1.60 -43.60 11.35
C GLY A 93 1.61 -42.12 10.94
N GLU A 94 2.61 -41.72 10.16
CA GLU A 94 2.93 -40.32 9.80
C GLU A 94 1.71 -39.55 9.27
N ASP A 95 0.96 -40.12 8.33
CA ASP A 95 -0.17 -39.45 7.67
C ASP A 95 -1.35 -39.16 8.62
N LYS A 96 -1.67 -40.09 9.53
CA LYS A 96 -2.79 -39.93 10.48
C LYS A 96 -2.38 -39.12 11.70
N ALA A 97 -1.13 -39.26 12.12
CA ALA A 97 -0.59 -38.52 13.24
C ALA A 97 -0.48 -37.04 12.90
N ASN A 98 0.05 -36.65 11.73
CA ASN A 98 0.18 -35.25 11.36
C ASN A 98 -1.16 -34.50 11.43
N GLY A 99 -2.23 -35.09 10.89
CA GLY A 99 -3.58 -34.47 10.96
C GLY A 99 -4.20 -34.38 12.36
N LEU A 100 -3.77 -35.21 13.31
CA LEU A 100 -4.21 -35.17 14.71
C LEU A 100 -3.30 -34.27 15.56
N ILE A 101 -2.00 -34.30 15.29
CA ILE A 101 -0.98 -33.47 15.93
C ILE A 101 -1.27 -31.99 15.63
N ASP A 102 -1.57 -31.64 14.38
CA ASP A 102 -1.93 -30.27 14.01
C ASP A 102 -3.25 -29.83 14.66
N ARG A 103 -4.15 -30.78 14.96
CA ARG A 103 -5.42 -30.50 15.64
C ARG A 103 -5.29 -30.35 17.15
N ILE A 104 -4.30 -31.03 17.75
CA ILE A 104 -4.12 -31.14 19.21
C ILE A 104 -3.07 -30.14 19.71
N LEU A 105 -1.93 -29.99 19.03
CA LEU A 105 -0.80 -29.15 19.49
C LEU A 105 -0.94 -27.69 19.08
N LEU A 106 -1.43 -27.39 17.87
CA LEU A 106 -1.57 -26.01 17.39
C LEU A 106 -2.87 -25.32 17.84
N GLY A 107 -3.70 -25.98 18.67
CA GLY A 107 -4.98 -25.39 19.07
C GLY A 107 -5.82 -24.97 17.87
N GLY A 108 -5.87 -25.81 16.82
CA GLY A 108 -6.73 -25.65 15.65
C GLY A 108 -6.58 -24.35 14.88
N ASN A 109 -5.86 -24.37 13.74
CA ASN A 109 -5.96 -23.38 12.67
C ASN A 109 -6.03 -21.91 13.14
N THR A 110 -5.05 -21.39 13.88
CA THR A 110 -5.00 -19.96 14.26
C THR A 110 -3.92 -19.17 13.53
N SER A 111 -3.10 -19.83 12.69
CA SER A 111 -1.97 -19.21 11.99
C SER A 111 -2.35 -18.00 11.13
N GLY A 112 -3.53 -18.03 10.48
CA GLY A 112 -4.04 -16.90 9.69
C GLY A 112 -4.43 -15.72 10.57
N LEU A 113 -5.10 -16.00 11.69
CA LEU A 113 -5.53 -15.01 12.68
C LEU A 113 -4.36 -14.34 13.40
N ASP A 114 -3.32 -15.10 13.75
CA ASP A 114 -2.12 -14.54 14.37
C ASP A 114 -1.38 -13.59 13.43
N SER A 115 -1.45 -13.81 12.11
CA SER A 115 -0.87 -12.90 11.11
C SER A 115 -1.50 -11.51 11.16
N LEU A 116 -2.79 -11.40 11.53
CA LEU A 116 -3.48 -10.10 11.65
C LEU A 116 -2.89 -9.20 12.74
N LYS A 117 -2.32 -9.78 13.80
CA LYS A 117 -1.66 -9.01 14.86
C LYS A 117 -0.44 -8.24 14.36
N TRP A 118 0.20 -8.73 13.29
CA TRP A 118 1.39 -8.13 12.68
C TRP A 118 1.08 -7.16 11.54
N MET A 119 -0.18 -7.08 11.11
CA MET A 119 -0.60 -6.21 10.03
C MET A 119 -0.88 -4.78 10.52
N GLU A 120 -0.65 -3.82 9.63
CA GLU A 120 -1.09 -2.45 9.86
C GLU A 120 -2.63 -2.40 10.01
N PRO A 121 -3.18 -1.65 10.99
CA PRO A 121 -4.62 -1.54 11.21
C PRO A 121 -5.45 -1.21 9.96
N ARG A 122 -4.91 -0.37 9.07
CA ARG A 122 -5.56 -0.06 7.77
C ARG A 122 -5.67 -1.29 6.88
N ALA A 123 -4.61 -2.07 6.76
CA ALA A 123 -4.60 -3.29 5.97
C ALA A 123 -5.58 -4.33 6.53
N VAL A 124 -5.69 -4.44 7.86
CA VAL A 124 -6.68 -5.31 8.50
C VAL A 124 -8.11 -4.83 8.19
N ALA A 125 -8.36 -3.53 8.27
CA ALA A 125 -9.67 -2.96 7.94
C ALA A 125 -10.07 -3.24 6.48
N ASP A 126 -9.14 -3.14 5.54
CA ASP A 126 -9.40 -3.39 4.13
C ASP A 126 -9.66 -4.88 3.83
N VAL A 127 -8.95 -5.79 4.50
CA VAL A 127 -9.19 -7.24 4.38
C VAL A 127 -10.61 -7.61 4.82
N ILE A 128 -11.11 -7.01 5.90
CA ILE A 128 -12.42 -7.36 6.48
C ILE A 128 -13.56 -6.45 5.98
N ARG A 129 -13.27 -5.42 5.17
CA ARG A 129 -14.24 -4.38 4.79
C ARG A 129 -15.51 -4.92 4.14
N TYR A 130 -15.36 -5.93 3.29
CA TYR A 130 -16.46 -6.53 2.54
C TYR A 130 -16.95 -7.85 3.14
N GLU A 131 -16.41 -8.24 4.29
CA GLU A 131 -16.83 -9.45 4.99
C GLU A 131 -18.14 -9.24 5.76
N HIS A 132 -18.81 -10.34 6.08
CA HIS A 132 -20.04 -10.28 6.86
C HIS A 132 -19.79 -9.61 8.22
N PRO A 133 -20.71 -8.75 8.74
CA PRO A 133 -20.49 -8.02 9.99
C PRO A 133 -20.15 -8.89 11.21
N GLN A 134 -20.57 -10.15 11.21
CA GLN A 134 -20.18 -11.13 12.22
C GLN A 134 -18.69 -11.49 12.16
N ILE A 135 -18.12 -11.63 10.97
CA ILE A 135 -16.69 -11.90 10.76
C ILE A 135 -15.86 -10.69 11.15
N GLN A 136 -16.30 -9.48 10.78
CA GLN A 136 -15.68 -8.22 11.22
C GLN A 136 -15.62 -8.15 12.75
N ALA A 137 -16.72 -8.48 13.43
CA ALA A 137 -16.77 -8.51 14.89
C ALA A 137 -15.84 -9.57 15.51
N ILE A 138 -15.75 -10.77 14.92
CA ILE A 138 -14.83 -11.82 15.38
C ILE A 138 -13.37 -11.38 15.23
N VAL A 139 -13.02 -10.76 14.10
CA VAL A 139 -11.66 -10.24 13.86
C VAL A 139 -11.34 -9.14 14.87
N VAL A 140 -12.21 -8.14 15.03
CA VAL A 140 -12.02 -7.04 15.97
C VAL A 140 -11.91 -7.53 17.41
N ALA A 141 -12.67 -8.57 17.80
CA ALA A 141 -12.57 -9.20 19.12
C ALA A 141 -11.28 -10.01 19.34
N TYR A 142 -10.59 -10.41 18.26
CA TYR A 142 -9.34 -11.16 18.32
C TYR A 142 -8.08 -10.27 18.40
N LEU A 143 -8.17 -9.02 17.94
CA LEU A 143 -7.07 -8.06 17.96
C LEU A 143 -6.86 -7.43 19.34
N ASP A 144 -5.66 -6.89 19.57
CA ASP A 144 -5.38 -6.09 20.75
C ASP A 144 -6.28 -4.83 20.77
N PRO A 145 -6.76 -4.37 21.95
CA PRO A 145 -7.72 -3.26 22.06
C PRO A 145 -7.32 -1.98 21.32
N ASP A 146 -6.03 -1.61 21.33
CA ASP A 146 -5.55 -0.43 20.61
C ASP A 146 -5.67 -0.62 19.08
N GLN A 147 -5.23 -1.78 18.59
CA GLN A 147 -5.26 -2.11 17.16
C GLN A 147 -6.71 -2.23 16.69
N ALA A 148 -7.58 -2.85 17.48
CA ALA A 148 -9.02 -2.92 17.24
C ALA A 148 -9.64 -1.52 17.14
N GLY A 149 -9.26 -0.59 18.02
CA GLY A 149 -9.70 0.80 17.98
C GLY A 149 -9.27 1.52 16.69
N GLU A 150 -8.02 1.34 16.26
CA GLU A 150 -7.51 1.89 15.01
C GLU A 150 -8.19 1.28 13.78
N VAL A 151 -8.41 -0.04 13.77
CA VAL A 151 -9.16 -0.74 12.71
C VAL A 151 -10.57 -0.18 12.59
N LEU A 152 -11.30 -0.09 13.70
CA LEU A 152 -12.65 0.50 13.76
C LEU A 152 -12.69 1.97 13.31
N GLY A 153 -11.59 2.70 13.48
CA GLY A 153 -11.40 4.06 12.99
C GLY A 153 -11.54 4.19 11.47
N ASN A 154 -11.25 3.12 10.71
CA ASN A 154 -11.33 3.09 9.25
C ASN A 154 -12.73 2.74 8.71
N PHE A 155 -13.67 2.36 9.59
CA PHE A 155 -15.06 2.09 9.24
C PHE A 155 -15.94 3.33 9.46
N ASP A 156 -17.01 3.42 8.68
CA ASP A 156 -18.04 4.45 8.86
C ASP A 156 -18.77 4.28 10.21
N HIS A 157 -19.51 5.31 10.62
CA HIS A 157 -20.17 5.34 11.92
C HIS A 157 -21.19 4.20 12.10
N LYS A 158 -21.88 3.80 11.02
CA LYS A 158 -22.93 2.79 11.05
C LYS A 158 -22.34 1.38 11.22
N ALA A 159 -21.31 1.05 10.44
CA ALA A 159 -20.58 -0.20 10.55
C ALA A 159 -19.88 -0.32 11.89
N ARG A 160 -19.23 0.75 12.38
CA ARG A 160 -18.58 0.76 13.70
C ARG A 160 -19.53 0.40 14.82
N LEU A 161 -20.74 0.97 14.81
CA LEU A 161 -21.77 0.68 15.80
C LEU A 161 -22.23 -0.79 15.73
N ASP A 162 -22.49 -1.32 14.53
CA ASP A 162 -22.91 -2.72 14.36
C ASP A 162 -21.84 -3.72 14.81
N ILE A 163 -20.57 -3.45 14.45
CA ILE A 163 -19.43 -4.28 14.86
C ILE A 163 -19.30 -4.31 16.38
N ILE A 164 -19.33 -3.16 17.06
CA ILE A 164 -19.21 -3.09 18.52
C ILE A 164 -20.39 -3.78 19.23
N LEU A 165 -21.62 -3.61 18.75
CA LEU A 165 -22.79 -4.32 19.30
C LEU A 165 -22.60 -5.83 19.19
N ARG A 166 -22.08 -6.33 18.06
CA ARG A 166 -21.80 -7.75 17.89
C ARG A 166 -20.66 -8.24 18.79
N VAL A 167 -19.57 -7.47 18.92
CA VAL A 167 -18.47 -7.75 19.87
C VAL A 167 -19.00 -7.85 21.29
N SER A 168 -19.92 -6.97 21.70
CA SER A 168 -20.51 -7.02 23.05
C SER A 168 -21.41 -8.24 23.28
N SER A 169 -21.95 -8.83 22.22
CA SER A 169 -22.83 -10.02 22.27
C SER A 169 -22.10 -11.35 22.02
N LEU A 170 -20.79 -11.31 21.75
CA LEU A 170 -19.97 -12.48 21.43
C LEU A 170 -19.66 -13.28 22.70
N ASN A 171 -20.47 -14.32 22.97
CA ASN A 171 -20.25 -15.24 24.10
C ASN A 171 -19.37 -16.44 23.73
N THR A 172 -19.61 -17.04 22.56
CA THR A 172 -18.85 -18.19 22.05
C THR A 172 -18.71 -18.07 20.53
N VAL A 173 -17.48 -18.10 20.03
CA VAL A 173 -17.23 -18.12 18.58
C VAL A 173 -17.38 -19.56 18.10
N GLN A 174 -18.25 -19.78 17.11
CA GLN A 174 -18.40 -21.10 16.53
C GLN A 174 -17.12 -21.49 15.77
N PRO A 175 -16.58 -22.71 15.97
CA PRO A 175 -15.38 -23.17 15.26
C PRO A 175 -15.47 -23.08 13.73
N ALA A 176 -16.70 -23.17 13.18
CA ALA A 176 -16.95 -23.00 11.76
C ALA A 176 -16.62 -21.59 11.26
N ALA A 177 -16.94 -20.55 12.03
CA ALA A 177 -16.65 -19.16 11.66
C ALA A 177 -15.15 -18.84 11.73
N LEU A 178 -14.43 -19.44 12.69
CA LEU A 178 -12.96 -19.35 12.76
C LEU A 178 -12.31 -20.04 11.55
N LYS A 179 -12.84 -21.19 11.13
CA LYS A 179 -12.34 -21.90 9.96
C LYS A 179 -12.55 -21.11 8.66
N GLU A 180 -13.73 -20.51 8.49
CA GLU A 180 -14.05 -19.64 7.35
C GLU A 180 -13.13 -18.40 7.32
N LEU A 181 -12.91 -17.78 8.47
CA LEU A 181 -11.97 -16.66 8.60
C LEU A 181 -10.54 -17.05 8.20
N ASN A 182 -10.04 -18.21 8.64
CA ASN A 182 -8.71 -18.67 8.20
C ASN A 182 -8.65 -18.93 6.69
N GLN A 183 -9.70 -19.46 6.08
CA GLN A 183 -9.74 -19.67 4.62
C GLN A 183 -9.71 -18.34 3.85
N ILE A 184 -10.42 -17.31 4.34
CA ILE A 184 -10.38 -15.96 3.78
C ILE A 184 -8.97 -15.39 3.88
N LEU A 185 -8.35 -15.50 5.05
CA LEU A 185 -7.00 -15.01 5.29
C LEU A 185 -5.98 -15.75 4.42
N GLU A 186 -6.01 -17.09 4.39
CA GLU A 186 -5.15 -17.89 3.51
C GLU A 186 -5.30 -17.50 2.04
N LYS A 187 -6.52 -17.26 1.54
CA LYS A 187 -6.77 -16.84 0.16
C LYS A 187 -6.19 -15.45 -0.14
N GLN A 188 -6.34 -14.50 0.79
CA GLN A 188 -5.78 -13.15 0.63
C GLN A 188 -4.26 -13.15 0.70
N PHE A 189 -3.64 -13.96 1.56
CA PHE A 189 -2.18 -14.03 1.69
C PHE A 189 -1.49 -14.88 0.62
N SER A 190 -2.12 -15.95 0.15
CA SER A 190 -1.60 -16.76 -0.97
C SER A 190 -1.63 -16.01 -2.30
N GLY A 191 -2.52 -15.03 -2.46
CA GLY A 191 -2.54 -14.13 -3.61
C GLY A 191 -1.57 -12.93 -3.53
N ASN A 192 -1.01 -12.63 -2.36
CA ASN A 192 -0.38 -11.32 -2.11
C ASN A 192 1.08 -11.39 -1.62
N SER A 193 1.77 -12.52 -1.80
CA SER A 193 3.11 -12.73 -1.26
C SER A 193 4.26 -12.09 -2.04
N ASN A 194 4.05 -11.31 -3.11
CA ASN A 194 5.16 -10.60 -3.79
C ASN A 194 4.79 -9.40 -4.69
N ALA A 195 3.63 -8.78 -4.53
CA ALA A 195 3.37 -7.51 -5.21
C ALA A 195 3.86 -6.37 -4.32
N SER A 196 5.11 -5.93 -4.55
CA SER A 196 5.50 -4.54 -4.30
C SER A 196 4.32 -3.64 -4.65
N ARG A 197 3.97 -2.71 -3.77
CA ARG A 197 2.88 -1.73 -3.97
C ARG A 197 3.06 -1.02 -5.31
N THR A 198 2.55 -1.61 -6.38
CA THR A 198 2.25 -0.89 -7.60
C THR A 198 1.08 -0.01 -7.23
N THR A 199 1.30 1.30 -7.17
CA THR A 199 0.23 2.29 -7.05
C THR A 199 -0.77 2.07 -8.19
N LEU A 200 -1.79 1.27 -7.91
CA LEU A 200 -2.83 0.89 -8.84
C LEU A 200 -3.92 1.96 -8.77
N GLY A 201 -3.88 2.94 -9.68
CA GLY A 201 -4.82 4.05 -9.73
C GLY A 201 -4.16 5.43 -9.62
N GLY A 202 -4.98 6.45 -9.39
CA GLY A 202 -4.60 7.86 -9.37
C GLY A 202 -5.22 8.66 -10.51
N ILE A 203 -5.12 9.98 -10.42
CA ILE A 203 -5.74 10.96 -11.34
C ILE A 203 -5.33 10.69 -12.79
N LYS A 204 -4.07 10.29 -13.03
CA LYS A 204 -3.57 9.91 -14.35
C LYS A 204 -4.25 8.66 -14.93
N ARG A 205 -4.51 7.65 -14.11
CA ARG A 205 -5.24 6.45 -14.54
C ARG A 205 -6.73 6.72 -14.75
N ALA A 206 -7.31 7.61 -13.95
CA ALA A 206 -8.67 8.08 -14.17
C ALA A 206 -8.79 8.81 -15.50
N ALA A 207 -7.87 9.75 -15.79
CA ALA A 207 -7.80 10.44 -17.07
C ALA A 207 -7.58 9.49 -18.25
N ASP A 208 -6.67 8.51 -18.13
CA ASP A 208 -6.47 7.48 -19.14
C ASP A 208 -7.78 6.72 -19.44
N ILE A 209 -8.56 6.34 -18.40
CA ILE A 209 -9.84 5.65 -18.57
C ILE A 209 -10.87 6.57 -19.23
N MET A 210 -10.97 7.82 -18.76
CA MET A 210 -11.91 8.81 -19.30
C MET A 210 -11.66 9.08 -20.78
N ASN A 211 -10.40 9.07 -21.23
CA ASN A 211 -10.02 9.21 -22.65
C ASN A 211 -10.55 8.08 -23.57
N PHE A 212 -10.94 6.92 -23.01
CA PHE A 212 -11.51 5.79 -23.77
C PHE A 212 -13.04 5.67 -23.61
N LEU A 213 -13.69 6.56 -22.86
CA LEU A 213 -15.14 6.58 -22.72
C LEU A 213 -15.80 7.32 -23.88
N ASP A 214 -17.04 6.93 -24.21
CA ASP A 214 -17.85 7.69 -25.15
C ASP A 214 -18.15 9.09 -24.59
N SER A 215 -18.11 10.12 -25.44
CA SER A 215 -18.23 11.54 -25.06
C SER A 215 -19.50 11.87 -24.27
N SER A 216 -20.60 11.13 -24.51
CA SER A 216 -21.86 11.28 -23.77
C SER A 216 -21.76 10.81 -22.31
N ILE A 217 -20.95 9.78 -22.05
CA ILE A 217 -20.72 9.19 -20.73
C ILE A 217 -19.63 10.00 -20.02
N GLU A 218 -18.57 10.35 -20.74
CA GLU A 218 -17.48 11.22 -20.27
C GLU A 218 -18.00 12.53 -19.69
N GLY A 219 -18.83 13.26 -20.43
CA GLY A 219 -19.37 14.55 -19.99
C GLY A 219 -20.21 14.45 -18.72
N GLN A 220 -21.12 13.46 -18.67
CA GLN A 220 -21.93 13.21 -17.47
C GLN A 220 -21.09 12.84 -16.25
N LEU A 221 -20.03 12.06 -16.44
CA LEU A 221 -19.08 11.71 -15.38
C LEU A 221 -18.26 12.92 -14.94
N MET A 222 -17.78 13.76 -15.86
CA MET A 222 -17.02 14.97 -15.53
C MET A 222 -17.86 15.98 -14.75
N ASP A 223 -19.12 16.17 -15.12
CA ASP A 223 -20.04 17.04 -14.38
C ASP A 223 -20.30 16.48 -12.98
N SER A 224 -20.52 15.17 -12.87
CA SER A 224 -20.70 14.50 -11.57
C SER A 224 -19.45 14.59 -10.69
N ILE A 225 -18.25 14.48 -11.27
CA ILE A 225 -16.98 14.63 -10.53
C ILE A 225 -16.82 16.08 -10.09
N ARG A 226 -17.16 17.07 -10.93
CA ARG A 226 -17.07 18.50 -10.61
C ARG A 226 -18.01 18.90 -9.48
N GLU A 227 -19.20 18.30 -9.39
CA GLU A 227 -20.13 18.53 -8.27
C GLU A 227 -19.58 18.01 -6.92
N VAL A 228 -18.77 16.95 -6.95
CA VAL A 228 -18.20 16.33 -5.75
C VAL A 228 -16.88 16.99 -5.35
N ASP A 229 -16.01 17.25 -6.33
CA ASP A 229 -14.65 17.77 -6.14
C ASP A 229 -14.18 18.52 -7.41
N GLU A 230 -14.26 19.86 -7.36
CA GLU A 230 -13.88 20.75 -8.46
C GLU A 230 -12.38 20.71 -8.76
N ASP A 231 -11.53 20.59 -7.74
CA ASP A 231 -10.07 20.51 -7.90
C ASP A 231 -9.65 19.19 -8.55
N LEU A 232 -10.30 18.08 -8.19
CA LEU A 232 -10.07 16.78 -8.80
C LEU A 232 -10.54 16.75 -10.26
N SER A 233 -11.69 17.36 -10.55
CA SER A 233 -12.20 17.54 -11.91
C SER A 233 -11.17 18.26 -12.79
N GLY A 234 -10.65 19.40 -12.33
CA GLY A 234 -9.62 20.14 -13.07
C GLY A 234 -8.34 19.33 -13.31
N GLN A 235 -7.90 18.56 -12.31
CA GLN A 235 -6.70 17.72 -12.44
C GLN A 235 -6.89 16.54 -13.40
N ILE A 236 -8.09 15.95 -13.47
CA ILE A 236 -8.42 14.90 -14.44
C ILE A 236 -8.51 15.50 -15.85
N GLU A 237 -9.19 16.64 -15.99
CA GLU A 237 -9.37 17.33 -17.27
C GLU A 237 -8.04 17.78 -17.90
N ASP A 238 -7.11 18.27 -17.07
CA ASP A 238 -5.74 18.62 -17.49
C ASP A 238 -4.96 17.41 -18.03
N LEU A 239 -5.22 16.22 -17.50
CA LEU A 239 -4.55 14.97 -17.90
C LEU A 239 -5.25 14.27 -19.07
N MET A 240 -6.52 14.58 -19.33
CA MET A 240 -7.27 14.05 -20.49
C MET A 240 -6.86 14.73 -21.79
N PHE A 241 -6.53 16.03 -21.75
CA PHE A 241 -6.10 16.76 -22.94
C PHE A 241 -4.61 16.58 -23.21
N VAL A 242 -4.27 15.47 -23.85
CA VAL A 242 -2.88 15.12 -24.21
C VAL A 242 -2.43 15.92 -25.43
N PHE A 243 -1.19 16.40 -25.43
CA PHE A 243 -0.58 17.12 -26.56
C PHE A 243 -0.73 16.39 -27.91
N ASN A 244 -0.79 15.05 -27.86
CA ASN A 244 -1.00 14.21 -29.03
C ASN A 244 -2.36 14.40 -29.71
N ASN A 245 -3.38 14.88 -29.00
CA ASN A 245 -4.70 15.14 -29.56
C ASN A 245 -4.69 16.31 -30.57
N LEU A 246 -3.59 17.07 -30.66
CA LEU A 246 -3.38 18.03 -31.74
C LEU A 246 -3.34 17.37 -33.13
N ALA A 247 -3.06 16.07 -33.22
CA ALA A 247 -3.14 15.35 -34.49
C ALA A 247 -4.56 15.37 -35.09
N ASP A 248 -5.59 15.35 -34.25
CA ASP A 248 -7.01 15.26 -34.63
C ASP A 248 -7.65 16.63 -34.87
N VAL A 249 -6.94 17.72 -34.57
CA VAL A 249 -7.40 19.08 -34.87
C VAL A 249 -7.41 19.30 -36.38
N ASP A 250 -8.38 20.05 -36.88
CA ASP A 250 -8.48 20.36 -38.30
C ASP A 250 -7.30 21.25 -38.77
N ASP A 251 -7.00 21.20 -40.07
CA ASP A 251 -5.84 21.92 -40.63
C ASP A 251 -5.96 23.45 -40.42
N ARG A 252 -7.18 24.02 -40.40
CA ARG A 252 -7.37 25.46 -40.15
C ARG A 252 -7.12 25.79 -38.68
N GLY A 253 -7.58 24.95 -37.76
CA GLY A 253 -7.30 25.08 -36.33
C GLY A 253 -5.80 25.05 -36.02
N ILE A 254 -5.06 24.12 -36.61
CA ILE A 254 -3.59 24.06 -36.45
C ILE A 254 -2.92 25.32 -37.02
N GLN A 255 -3.33 25.81 -38.18
CA GLN A 255 -2.78 27.04 -38.76
C GLN A 255 -3.06 28.28 -37.89
N ALA A 256 -4.20 28.32 -37.20
CA ALA A 256 -4.51 29.39 -36.26
C ALA A 256 -3.61 29.30 -35.03
N LEU A 257 -3.50 28.11 -34.43
CA LEU A 257 -2.63 27.84 -33.28
C LEU A 257 -1.17 28.23 -33.57
N LEU A 258 -0.64 27.87 -34.73
CA LEU A 258 0.74 28.18 -35.14
C LEU A 258 1.04 29.68 -35.27
N ARG A 259 0.02 30.55 -35.34
CA ARG A 259 0.24 32.01 -35.35
C ARG A 259 0.37 32.59 -33.95
N GLU A 260 -0.17 31.91 -32.93
CA GLU A 260 -0.13 32.37 -31.53
C GLU A 260 1.05 31.77 -30.76
N VAL A 261 1.59 30.64 -31.23
CA VAL A 261 2.71 29.95 -30.58
C VAL A 261 4.05 30.48 -31.08
N SER A 262 4.99 30.75 -30.17
CA SER A 262 6.34 31.17 -30.52
C SER A 262 7.19 30.00 -31.05
N SER A 263 8.13 30.28 -31.95
CA SER A 263 9.00 29.27 -32.56
C SER A 263 9.81 28.50 -31.50
N ASP A 264 10.33 29.19 -30.47
CA ASP A 264 11.16 28.58 -29.43
C ASP A 264 10.40 27.55 -28.58
N VAL A 265 9.14 27.86 -28.25
CA VAL A 265 8.22 26.98 -27.51
C VAL A 265 7.81 25.81 -28.39
N LEU A 266 7.50 26.04 -29.67
CA LEU A 266 7.13 25.00 -30.62
C LEU A 266 8.26 23.97 -30.81
N VAL A 267 9.50 24.42 -31.01
CA VAL A 267 10.66 23.53 -31.14
C VAL A 267 10.84 22.68 -29.88
N LEU A 268 10.65 23.27 -28.69
CA LEU A 268 10.81 22.56 -27.42
C LEU A 268 9.72 21.50 -27.23
N ALA A 269 8.46 21.82 -27.54
CA ALA A 269 7.32 20.91 -27.43
C ALA A 269 7.41 19.72 -28.40
N LEU A 270 7.88 19.96 -29.63
CA LEU A 270 8.00 18.93 -30.67
C LEU A 270 9.12 17.92 -30.44
N LYS A 271 10.09 18.20 -29.55
CA LYS A 271 11.12 17.20 -29.20
C LYS A 271 10.56 15.96 -28.50
N GLY A 272 9.47 16.12 -27.74
CA GLY A 272 8.80 15.02 -27.04
C GLY A 272 7.43 14.66 -27.62
N SER A 273 7.13 15.07 -28.86
CA SER A 273 5.85 14.74 -29.50
C SER A 273 5.98 13.52 -30.40
N ASP A 274 4.85 12.82 -30.59
CA ASP A 274 4.75 11.72 -31.55
C ASP A 274 4.88 12.21 -32.99
N GLU A 275 5.28 11.30 -33.88
CA GLU A 275 5.54 11.63 -35.29
C GLU A 275 4.28 12.13 -36.00
N GLY A 276 3.09 11.61 -35.65
CA GLY A 276 1.83 12.08 -36.20
C GLY A 276 1.55 13.56 -35.93
N VAL A 277 1.88 14.05 -34.74
CA VAL A 277 1.74 15.47 -34.39
C VAL A 277 2.76 16.31 -35.15
N LYS A 278 4.01 15.85 -35.27
CA LYS A 278 5.05 16.56 -36.03
C LYS A 278 4.66 16.71 -37.50
N GLU A 279 4.22 15.62 -38.13
CA GLU A 279 3.75 15.64 -39.52
C GLU A 279 2.57 16.59 -39.70
N LYS A 280 1.59 16.56 -38.79
CA LYS A 280 0.45 17.47 -38.80
C LYS A 280 0.86 18.94 -38.72
N ILE A 281 1.83 19.26 -37.87
CA ILE A 281 2.38 20.61 -37.73
C ILE A 281 3.14 21.01 -38.98
N PHE A 282 4.07 20.19 -39.48
CA PHE A 282 4.84 20.50 -40.68
C PHE A 282 3.97 20.67 -41.93
N LYS A 283 2.90 19.87 -42.07
CA LYS A 283 1.95 19.96 -43.18
C LYS A 283 1.23 21.31 -43.21
N ASN A 284 0.99 21.91 -42.04
CA ASN A 284 0.26 23.16 -41.88
C ASN A 284 1.17 24.41 -41.86
N MET A 285 2.46 24.24 -42.11
CA MET A 285 3.43 25.34 -42.23
C MET A 285 3.78 25.60 -43.71
N SER A 286 4.28 26.80 -43.99
CA SER A 286 4.94 27.06 -45.28
C SER A 286 6.22 26.21 -45.40
N LYS A 287 6.61 25.82 -46.62
CA LYS A 287 7.82 25.00 -46.86
C LYS A 287 9.06 25.55 -46.16
N ARG A 288 9.28 26.87 -46.28
CA ARG A 288 10.40 27.58 -45.64
C ARG A 288 10.35 27.52 -44.12
N ALA A 289 9.16 27.68 -43.52
CA ALA A 289 9.01 27.64 -42.07
C ALA A 289 9.16 26.22 -41.51
N ALA A 290 8.68 25.21 -42.24
CA ALA A 290 8.89 23.81 -41.88
C ALA A 290 10.36 23.39 -41.99
N GLU A 291 11.10 23.88 -42.99
CA GLU A 291 12.56 23.67 -43.11
C GLU A 291 13.30 24.30 -41.92
N LEU A 292 13.04 25.58 -41.61
CA LEU A 292 13.64 26.24 -40.45
C LEU A 292 13.35 25.51 -39.14
N LEU A 293 12.11 25.05 -38.95
CA LEU A 293 11.73 24.32 -37.74
C LEU A 293 12.44 22.96 -37.63
N ARG A 294 12.71 22.28 -38.75
CA ARG A 294 13.49 21.03 -38.77
C ARG A 294 14.95 21.30 -38.43
N ASP A 295 15.55 22.32 -39.03
CA ASP A 295 16.92 22.72 -38.75
C ASP A 295 17.08 23.09 -37.26
N ASP A 296 16.12 23.84 -36.70
CA ASP A 296 16.10 24.20 -35.29
C ASP A 296 15.94 22.96 -34.38
N LEU A 297 15.09 21.99 -34.76
CA LEU A 297 14.92 20.73 -34.03
C LEU A 297 16.18 19.85 -34.02
N GLU A 298 16.95 19.86 -35.11
CA GLU A 298 18.24 19.16 -35.22
C GLU A 298 19.34 19.89 -34.44
N ALA A 299 19.39 21.22 -34.52
CA ALA A 299 20.34 22.05 -33.80
C ALA A 299 20.11 22.06 -32.28
N LYS A 300 18.86 21.91 -31.83
CA LYS A 300 18.53 21.80 -30.41
C LYS A 300 18.99 20.44 -29.89
N GLY A 301 20.01 20.48 -29.05
CA GLY A 301 20.57 19.33 -28.35
C GLY A 301 19.60 18.69 -27.33
N PRO A 302 20.11 17.85 -26.42
CA PRO A 302 19.30 17.20 -25.40
C PRO A 302 18.58 18.25 -24.52
N VAL A 303 17.27 18.11 -24.38
CA VAL A 303 16.42 18.97 -23.54
C VAL A 303 15.87 18.18 -22.35
N ARG A 304 15.57 18.85 -21.24
CA ARG A 304 14.97 18.19 -20.08
C ARG A 304 13.49 17.90 -20.35
N VAL A 305 13.02 16.74 -19.90
CA VAL A 305 11.60 16.33 -20.03
C VAL A 305 10.66 17.37 -19.41
N SER A 306 11.05 17.96 -18.26
CA SER A 306 10.28 19.04 -17.60
C SER A 306 10.07 20.27 -18.49
N ASP A 307 11.06 20.62 -19.31
CA ASP A 307 11.02 21.81 -20.16
C ASP A 307 10.11 21.54 -21.37
N VAL A 308 10.13 20.31 -21.88
CA VAL A 308 9.22 19.83 -22.92
C VAL A 308 7.77 19.84 -22.43
N GLU A 309 7.50 19.29 -21.25
CA GLU A 309 6.17 19.27 -20.65
C GLU A 309 5.63 20.68 -20.41
N THR A 310 6.50 21.61 -19.97
CA THR A 310 6.13 23.03 -19.78
C THR A 310 5.73 23.68 -21.10
N ALA A 311 6.52 23.46 -22.17
CA ALA A 311 6.22 23.98 -23.50
C ALA A 311 4.93 23.37 -24.09
N GLN A 312 4.72 22.07 -23.90
CA GLN A 312 3.49 21.40 -24.31
C GLN A 312 2.27 21.99 -23.58
N LYS A 313 2.37 22.20 -22.27
CA LYS A 313 1.29 22.81 -21.46
C LYS A 313 0.97 24.24 -21.92
N GLU A 314 1.98 25.03 -22.26
CA GLU A 314 1.77 26.38 -22.79
C GLU A 314 0.96 26.36 -24.10
N ILE A 315 1.33 25.49 -25.03
CA ILE A 315 0.61 25.33 -26.31
C ILE A 315 -0.83 24.85 -26.07
N LEU A 316 -1.04 23.90 -25.16
CA LEU A 316 -2.39 23.40 -24.83
C LEU A 316 -3.26 24.47 -24.18
N THR A 317 -2.67 25.34 -23.36
CA THR A 317 -3.38 26.49 -22.76
C THR A 317 -3.86 27.46 -23.83
N ILE A 318 -3.02 27.74 -24.84
CA ILE A 318 -3.41 28.57 -26.00
C ILE A 318 -4.51 27.86 -26.80
N ALA A 319 -4.35 26.59 -27.12
CA ALA A 319 -5.33 25.81 -27.87
C ALA A 319 -6.71 25.76 -27.18
N ARG A 320 -6.73 25.62 -25.85
CA ARG A 320 -7.97 25.65 -25.04
C ARG A 320 -8.66 27.01 -25.11
N ARG A 321 -7.92 28.10 -24.92
CA ARG A 321 -8.45 29.46 -25.05
C ARG A 321 -9.06 29.70 -26.43
N MET A 322 -8.39 29.23 -27.49
CA MET A 322 -8.89 29.34 -28.86
C MET A 322 -10.13 28.45 -29.10
N ALA A 323 -10.23 27.30 -28.45
CA ALA A 323 -11.41 26.43 -28.52
C ALA A 323 -12.62 27.01 -27.79
N GLU A 324 -12.42 27.66 -26.64
CA GLU A 324 -13.45 28.41 -25.92
C GLU A 324 -13.98 29.60 -26.72
N ALA A 325 -13.09 30.26 -27.49
CA ALA A 325 -13.46 31.33 -28.42
C ALA A 325 -14.12 30.81 -29.72
N GLY A 326 -14.17 29.49 -29.93
CA GLY A 326 -14.72 28.88 -31.14
C GLY A 326 -13.82 28.96 -32.37
N GLU A 327 -12.55 29.30 -32.20
CA GLU A 327 -11.56 29.44 -33.29
C GLU A 327 -10.93 28.10 -33.70
N ILE A 328 -10.89 27.12 -32.77
CA ILE A 328 -10.33 25.78 -32.99
C ILE A 328 -11.36 24.72 -32.54
N VAL A 329 -11.51 23.67 -33.33
CA VAL A 329 -12.24 22.46 -32.93
C VAL A 329 -11.22 21.41 -32.48
N LEU A 330 -11.16 21.18 -31.17
CA LEU A 330 -10.30 20.16 -30.58
C LEU A 330 -10.94 18.78 -30.82
N GLY A 331 -10.20 17.88 -31.48
CA GLY A 331 -10.66 16.56 -31.98
C GLY A 331 -11.08 15.52 -30.92
N GLY A 332 -11.32 15.93 -29.67
CA GLY A 332 -12.03 15.13 -28.66
C GLY A 332 -13.54 15.44 -28.59
N LYS A 333 -14.01 16.46 -29.32
CA LYS A 333 -15.46 16.68 -29.50
C LYS A 333 -15.98 15.64 -30.47
N GLY A 334 -16.52 14.54 -29.93
CA GLY A 334 -17.33 13.59 -30.69
C GLY A 334 -18.28 14.35 -31.61
N GLY A 335 -18.16 14.08 -32.91
CA GLY A 335 -18.75 14.88 -33.96
C GLY A 335 -20.25 15.08 -33.79
N GLU A 336 -20.65 16.32 -33.55
CA GLU A 336 -21.88 16.82 -34.14
C GLU A 336 -21.59 17.05 -35.61
N GLU A 337 -22.06 16.13 -36.46
CA GLU A 337 -22.38 16.46 -37.84
C GLU A 337 -23.32 17.68 -37.81
N MET A 338 -22.79 18.87 -38.02
CA MET A 338 -23.61 20.00 -38.44
C MET A 338 -24.11 19.71 -39.86
N ILE A 339 -25.43 19.54 -39.98
CA ILE A 339 -26.16 19.57 -41.26
C ILE A 339 -26.16 20.98 -41.82
#